data_AF-A0A0F9I8N6-F1
#
_entry.id   AF-A0A0F9I8N6-F1
#
_cell.length_a   1.000
_cell.length_b   1.000
_cell.length_c   1.000
_cell.angle_alpha   90.00
_cell.angle_beta   90.00
_cell.angle_gamma   90.00
#
_symmetry.space_group_name_H-M   'P 1'
#
loop_
_entity.id
_entity.type
_entity.pdbx_description
1 polymer ?
#
loop_
_entity_poly.entity_id
_entity_poly.type
_entity_poly.pdbx_seq_one_letter_code
_entity_poly.pdbx_strand_id
1 'polypeptide(L)'
;MKREDVFEVIRVEREYQDTVWPRDERRRRMYAFSAPHILLLEGYVQKLRDGWVSSGMNETERQRTIAKIAAMAVRALEEIEAPDVDLSRIGLR
;
A
#
# COMPACT_ATOMS: atom_id res chain seq x y z
N MET A 1 -14.50 -10.94 -0.60
CA MET A 1 -14.09 -9.78 -1.43
C MET A 1 -13.86 -10.27 -2.86
N LYS A 2 -14.33 -9.53 -3.88
CA LYS A 2 -14.10 -9.86 -5.29
C LYS A 2 -12.80 -9.22 -5.78
N ARG A 3 -12.35 -9.60 -6.98
CA ARG A 3 -11.11 -9.07 -7.58
C ARG A 3 -11.22 -7.57 -7.86
N GLU A 4 -12.39 -7.08 -8.28
CA GLU A 4 -12.60 -5.66 -8.55
C GLU A 4 -12.43 -4.82 -7.28
N ASP A 5 -12.91 -5.32 -6.14
CA ASP A 5 -12.79 -4.65 -4.84
C ASP A 5 -11.31 -4.45 -4.43
N VAL A 6 -10.44 -5.40 -4.77
CA VAL A 6 -9.00 -5.31 -4.48
C VAL A 6 -8.36 -4.20 -5.31
N PHE A 7 -8.68 -4.14 -6.61
CA PHE A 7 -8.16 -3.07 -7.48
C PHE A 7 -8.65 -1.69 -7.06
N GLU A 8 -9.90 -1.60 -6.62
CA GLU A 8 -10.44 -0.36 -6.09
C GLU A 8 -9.74 0.06 -4.79
N VAL A 9 -9.45 -0.87 -3.88
CA VAL A 9 -8.61 -0.60 -2.70
C VAL A 9 -7.23 -0.11 -3.11
N ILE A 10 -6.58 -0.76 -4.09
CA ILE A 10 -5.27 -0.33 -4.59
C ILE A 10 -5.34 1.10 -5.14
N ARG A 11 -6.36 1.41 -5.95
CA ARG A 11 -6.55 2.75 -6.54
C ARG A 11 -6.70 3.82 -5.46
N VAL A 12 -7.58 3.59 -4.48
CA VAL A 12 -7.85 4.53 -3.39
C VAL A 12 -6.61 4.74 -2.52
N GLU A 13 -5.88 3.68 -2.17
CA GLU A 13 -4.65 3.82 -1.38
C GLU A 13 -3.54 4.54 -2.15
N ARG A 14 -3.46 4.37 -3.47
CA ARG A 14 -2.54 5.15 -4.33
C ARG A 14 -2.89 6.62 -4.31
N GLU A 15 -4.16 6.98 -4.50
CA GLU A 15 -4.62 8.36 -4.45
C GLU A 15 -4.33 9.02 -3.09
N TYR A 16 -4.55 8.27 -2.01
CA TYR A 16 -4.18 8.72 -0.66
C TYR A 16 -2.67 8.96 -0.53
N GLN A 17 -1.84 8.01 -0.96
CA GLN A 17 -0.38 8.14 -0.92
C GLN A 17 0.11 9.32 -1.75
N ASP A 18 -0.42 9.52 -2.96
CA ASP A 18 -0.07 10.63 -3.84
C ASP A 18 -0.48 11.99 -3.24
N THR A 19 -1.55 12.02 -2.45
CA THR A 19 -2.02 13.22 -1.74
C THR A 19 -1.14 13.54 -0.53
N VAL A 20 -0.80 12.54 0.28
CA VAL A 20 -0.04 12.73 1.54
C VAL A 20 1.46 12.91 1.27
N TRP A 21 1.99 12.17 0.31
CA TRP A 21 3.39 12.21 -0.14
C TRP A 21 3.48 12.49 -1.64
N PRO A 22 3.18 13.73 -2.05
CA PRO A 22 3.30 14.13 -3.44
C PRO A 22 4.74 13.94 -3.92
N ARG A 23 4.87 13.43 -5.15
CA ARG A 23 6.14 13.07 -5.80
C ARG A 23 6.96 14.28 -6.26
N ASP A 24 6.98 15.35 -5.47
CA ASP A 24 7.76 16.56 -5.75
C ASP A 24 9.25 16.34 -5.48
N GLU A 25 10.11 16.99 -6.26
CA GLU A 25 11.57 16.82 -6.25
C GLU A 25 12.23 17.30 -4.94
N ARG A 26 11.51 18.10 -4.15
CA ARG A 26 11.97 18.61 -2.85
C ARG A 26 11.75 17.58 -1.74
N ARG A 27 10.58 16.94 -1.69
CA ARG A 27 10.24 15.87 -0.76
C ARG A 27 11.00 14.59 -1.06
N ARG A 28 11.27 14.29 -2.35
CA ARG A 28 12.19 13.20 -2.75
C ARG A 28 13.60 13.33 -2.17
N ARG A 29 14.06 14.56 -1.92
CA ARG A 29 15.37 14.82 -1.29
C ARG A 29 15.32 14.75 0.24
N MET A 30 14.17 15.03 0.84
CA MET A 30 13.98 14.94 2.30
C MET A 30 13.73 13.51 2.78
N TYR A 31 13.03 12.70 1.99
CA TYR A 31 12.68 11.33 2.34
C TYR A 31 13.19 10.40 1.24
N ALA A 32 13.98 9.39 1.61
CA ALA A 32 14.29 8.30 0.67
C ALA A 32 12.98 7.69 0.15
N PHE A 33 12.93 7.33 -1.14
CA PHE A 33 11.72 6.85 -1.83
C PHE A 33 10.92 5.80 -1.05
N SER A 34 11.59 4.94 -0.29
CA SER A 34 10.97 3.86 0.48
C SER A 34 10.45 4.26 1.88
N ALA A 35 10.94 5.35 2.47
CA ALA A 35 10.71 5.65 3.88
C ALA A 35 9.22 5.88 4.22
N PRO A 36 8.43 6.65 3.43
CA PRO A 36 7.00 6.82 3.69
C PRO A 36 6.21 5.50 3.62
N HIS A 37 6.55 4.64 2.65
CA HIS A 37 5.87 3.36 2.45
C HIS A 37 6.13 2.37 3.59
N ILE A 38 7.36 2.36 4.12
CA ILE A 38 7.72 1.50 5.26
C ILE A 38 6.88 1.87 6.51
N LEU A 39 6.77 3.16 6.83
CA LEU A 39 5.99 3.63 7.98
C LEU A 39 4.49 3.29 7.84
N LEU A 40 3.95 3.45 6.64
CA LEU A 40 2.59 3.07 6.32
C LEU A 40 2.35 1.56 6.48
N LEU A 41 3.25 0.73 5.92
CA LEU A 41 3.18 -0.72 6.03
C LEU A 41 3.20 -1.16 7.49
N GLU A 42 4.11 -0.62 8.29
CA GLU A 42 4.21 -0.92 9.72
C GLU A 42 2.90 -0.62 10.46
N GLY A 43 2.34 0.57 10.25
CA GLY A 43 1.09 1.00 10.90
C GLY A 43 -0.11 0.09 10.54
N TYR A 44 -0.25 -0.29 9.26
CA TYR A 44 -1.33 -1.16 8.84
C TYR A 44 -1.15 -2.63 9.27
N VAL A 45 0.09 -3.13 9.31
CA VAL A 45 0.40 -4.45 9.88
C VAL A 45 0.05 -4.48 11.37
N GLN A 46 0.41 -3.42 12.12
CA GLN A 46 0.07 -3.33 13.54
C GLN A 46 -1.44 -3.30 13.74
N LYS A 47 -2.17 -2.48 12.96
CA LYS A 47 -3.64 -2.42 13.01
C LYS A 47 -4.29 -3.77 12.73
N LEU A 48 -3.76 -4.54 11.77
CA LEU A 48 -4.25 -5.88 11.46
C LEU A 48 -4.00 -6.85 12.63
N ARG A 49 -2.81 -6.82 13.24
CA ARG A 49 -2.48 -7.60 14.44
C ARG A 49 -3.42 -7.28 15.59
N ASP A 50 -3.62 -6.00 15.88
CA ASP A 50 -4.53 -5.55 16.93
C ASP A 50 -5.96 -6.02 16.65
N GLY A 51 -6.41 -5.97 15.40
CA GLY A 51 -7.72 -6.45 14.97
C GLY A 51 -7.93 -7.96 15.10
N TRP A 52 -6.86 -8.76 14.97
CA TRP A 52 -6.89 -10.20 15.23
C TRP A 52 -6.96 -10.51 16.71
N VAL A 53 -6.18 -9.81 17.53
CA VAL A 53 -6.12 -10.06 18.99
C VAL A 53 -7.39 -9.55 19.68
N SER A 54 -7.92 -8.41 19.26
CA SER A 54 -8.99 -7.72 20.00
C SER A 54 -10.42 -8.19 19.67
N SER A 55 -10.64 -9.18 18.80
CA SER A 55 -11.97 -9.56 18.27
C SER A 55 -12.80 -8.42 17.64
N GLY A 56 -12.27 -7.19 17.61
CA GLY A 56 -12.99 -5.99 17.19
C GLY A 56 -13.02 -5.78 15.68
N MET A 57 -12.25 -6.57 14.92
CA MET A 57 -12.21 -6.51 13.47
C MET A 57 -12.85 -7.75 12.86
N ASN A 58 -13.88 -7.55 12.04
CA ASN A 58 -14.54 -8.64 11.33
C ASN A 58 -13.68 -9.12 10.13
N GLU A 59 -14.04 -10.27 9.57
CA GLU A 59 -13.27 -10.90 8.49
C GLU A 59 -13.11 -10.00 7.25
N THR A 60 -14.16 -9.26 6.88
CA THR A 60 -14.13 -8.33 5.74
C THR A 60 -13.13 -7.20 5.97
N GLU A 61 -13.09 -6.63 7.17
CA GLU A 61 -12.16 -5.56 7.54
C GLU A 61 -10.70 -6.04 7.56
N ARG A 62 -10.46 -7.29 7.98
CA ARG A 62 -9.13 -7.93 7.89
C ARG A 62 -8.69 -8.09 6.44
N GLN A 63 -9.56 -8.63 5.59
CA GLN A 63 -9.29 -8.79 4.16
C GLN A 63 -8.99 -7.45 3.48
N ARG A 64 -9.75 -6.40 3.83
CA ARG A 64 -9.51 -5.03 3.33
C ARG A 64 -8.16 -4.49 3.81
N THR A 65 -7.80 -4.72 5.06
CA THR A 65 -6.51 -4.29 5.61
C THR A 65 -5.34 -5.00 4.95
N ILE A 66 -5.45 -6.31 4.67
CA ILE A 66 -4.46 -7.08 3.89
C ILE A 66 -4.31 -6.50 2.48
N ALA A 67 -5.42 -6.17 1.81
CA ALA A 67 -5.37 -5.56 0.47
C ALA A 67 -4.65 -4.20 0.47
N LYS A 68 -4.87 -3.38 1.50
CA LYS A 68 -4.13 -2.10 1.67
C LYS A 68 -2.63 -2.32 1.86
N ILE A 69 -2.23 -3.28 2.70
CA ILE A 69 -0.83 -3.67 2.88
C ILE A 69 -0.20 -4.05 1.54
N ALA A 70 -0.87 -4.89 0.75
CA ALA A 70 -0.39 -5.27 -0.58
C ALA A 70 -0.26 -4.08 -1.53
N ALA A 71 -1.24 -3.16 -1.54
CA ALA A 71 -1.20 -1.95 -2.38
C ALA A 71 0.01 -1.06 -2.09
N MET A 72 0.32 -0.86 -0.80
CA MET A 72 1.45 -0.04 -0.36
C MET A 72 2.79 -0.74 -0.67
N ALA A 73 2.88 -2.05 -0.48
CA ALA A 73 4.09 -2.82 -0.80
C ALA A 73 4.41 -2.79 -2.31
N VAL A 74 3.39 -2.97 -3.16
CA VAL A 74 3.53 -2.83 -4.62
C VAL A 74 4.02 -1.43 -4.97
N ARG A 75 3.40 -0.39 -4.40
CA ARG A 75 3.78 0.99 -4.69
C ARG A 75 5.22 1.30 -4.28
N ALA A 76 5.66 0.77 -3.14
CA ALA A 76 7.05 0.90 -2.69
C ALA A 76 8.02 0.26 -3.71
N LEU A 77 7.69 -0.93 -4.22
CA LEU A 77 8.48 -1.60 -5.26
C LEU A 77 8.52 -0.77 -6.55
N GLU A 78 7.39 -0.23 -7.02
CA GLU A 78 7.32 0.64 -8.19
C GLU A 78 8.17 1.92 -8.07
N GLU A 79 8.41 2.40 -6.86
CA GLU A 79 9.20 3.62 -6.61
C GLU A 79 10.69 3.33 -6.42
N ILE A 80 11.04 2.13 -5.97
CA ILE A 80 12.43 1.67 -5.84
C ILE A 80 12.94 1.13 -7.18
N GLU A 81 12.07 0.46 -7.96
CA GLU A 81 12.37 -0.11 -9.27
C GLU A 81 11.81 0.76 -10.41
N ALA A 82 12.70 1.37 -11.18
CA ALA A 82 12.44 1.67 -12.60
C ALA A 82 13.75 1.39 -13.38
N PRO A 83 13.77 0.65 -14.52
CA PRO A 83 12.68 0.36 -15.47
C PRO A 83 12.44 -1.14 -15.85
N ASP A 84 13.03 -2.15 -15.19
CA ASP A 84 13.05 -3.52 -15.77
C ASP A 84 12.02 -4.52 -15.23
N VAL A 85 11.13 -4.13 -14.31
CA VAL A 85 10.08 -5.04 -13.81
C VAL A 85 8.75 -4.77 -14.50
N ASP A 86 8.42 -5.65 -15.45
CA ASP A 86 7.13 -5.65 -16.14
C ASP A 86 6.01 -6.08 -15.17
N LEU A 87 5.37 -5.09 -14.55
CA LEU A 87 4.25 -5.26 -13.60
C LEU A 87 3.03 -5.96 -14.22
N SER A 88 2.94 -6.06 -15.56
CA SER A 88 1.90 -6.85 -16.21
C SER A 88 2.05 -8.35 -15.93
N ARG A 89 3.27 -8.84 -15.67
CA ARG A 89 3.55 -10.24 -15.32
C ARG A 89 3.03 -10.65 -13.94
N ILE A 90 2.80 -9.69 -13.05
CA ILE A 90 2.18 -9.90 -11.73
C ILE A 90 0.71 -9.44 -11.67
N GLY A 91 0.13 -9.07 -12.82
CA GLY A 91 -1.32 -8.84 -12.97
C GLY A 91 -1.82 -7.50 -12.40
N LEU A 92 -0.95 -6.48 -12.34
CA LEU A 92 -1.22 -5.19 -11.70
C LEU A 92 -1.37 -4.01 -12.68
N ARG A 93 -1.51 -4.27 -13.98
CA ARG A 93 -1.69 -3.25 -15.03
C ARG A 93 -2.91 -3.52 -15.89
#